data_AF-A0A0C4ESP5-F1
#
_entry.id   AF-A0A0C4ESP5-F1
#
_cell.length_a   1.000
_cell.length_b   1.000
_cell.length_c   1.000
_cell.angle_alpha   90.00
_cell.angle_beta   90.00
_cell.angle_gamma   90.00
#
_symmetry.space_group_name_H-M   'P 1'
#
loop_
_entity.id
_entity.type
_entity.pdbx_description
1 polymer ?
#
loop_
_entity_poly.entity_id
_entity_poly.type
_entity_poly.pdbx_seq_one_letter_code
_entity_poly.pdbx_strand_id
1 'polypeptide(L)'
;MHVFVWLLHLTYPLCTIQPPPPRVWEDTISKMHKFWTESKTEAKTEYDNRTKENGMKDNINVEFVERYHQRNKPGRFDGCKDTPVEIFHVLQLGVIRYLLRDFMEGLTEGDKRRLEAHWQSFNRDSLNIPSLRSIFMVNHYKSFIGKHMKIVIQAAPFVFFPFMNRKKRDLWMSLCYLCTLFTRQELRTWTDILKTSNIT
;
A
#
# COMPACT_ATOMS: atom_id res chain seq x y z
N MET A 1 35.06 -10.66 -53.22
CA MET A 1 34.82 -10.21 -51.84
C MET A 1 34.43 -11.37 -50.92
N HIS A 2 35.25 -12.43 -50.79
CA HIS A 2 34.88 -13.60 -49.98
C HIS A 2 36.05 -14.22 -49.20
N VAL A 3 37.22 -13.56 -49.17
CA VAL A 3 38.43 -14.08 -48.51
C VAL A 3 38.77 -13.28 -47.23
N PHE A 4 38.15 -12.11 -47.02
CA PHE A 4 38.48 -11.22 -45.90
C PHE A 4 37.78 -11.56 -44.57
N VAL A 5 36.71 -12.36 -44.60
CA VAL A 5 35.96 -12.75 -43.39
C VAL A 5 36.64 -13.91 -42.63
N TRP A 6 37.38 -14.76 -43.33
CA TRP A 6 37.99 -15.96 -42.73
C TRP A 6 39.31 -15.71 -41.98
N LEU A 7 39.96 -14.56 -42.18
CA LEU A 7 41.20 -14.22 -41.47
C LEU A 7 40.99 -13.54 -40.11
N LEU A 8 39.77 -13.08 -39.80
CA LEU A 8 39.47 -12.45 -38.50
C LEU A 8 39.10 -13.46 -37.39
N HIS A 9 38.88 -14.73 -37.73
CA HIS A 9 38.47 -15.77 -36.78
C HIS A 9 39.62 -16.56 -36.13
N LEU A 10 40.88 -16.27 -36.49
CA LEU A 10 42.05 -17.06 -36.02
C LEU A 10 43.02 -16.31 -35.10
N THR A 11 42.73 -15.06 -34.72
CA THR A 11 43.62 -14.26 -33.85
C THR A 11 42.98 -13.71 -32.58
N TYR A 12 41.69 -13.94 -32.36
CA TYR A 12 41.09 -13.67 -31.06
C TYR A 12 41.01 -14.97 -30.28
N PRO A 13 41.68 -15.10 -29.11
CA PRO A 13 41.35 -16.20 -28.22
C PRO A 13 39.85 -16.12 -27.97
N LEU A 14 39.14 -17.21 -28.24
CA LEU A 14 37.76 -17.37 -27.83
C LEU A 14 37.76 -17.14 -26.31
N CYS A 15 37.38 -15.92 -25.90
CA CYS A 15 37.16 -15.61 -24.50
C CYS A 15 36.05 -16.56 -24.07
N THR A 16 36.44 -17.63 -23.39
CA THR A 16 35.54 -18.61 -22.81
C THR A 16 34.89 -17.91 -21.63
N ILE A 17 33.90 -17.06 -21.90
CA ILE A 17 33.08 -16.43 -20.88
C ILE A 17 32.34 -17.57 -20.20
N GLN A 18 32.91 -18.08 -19.11
CA GLN A 18 32.23 -19.04 -18.27
C GLN A 18 30.99 -18.36 -17.70
N PRO A 19 29.79 -18.93 -17.86
CA PRO A 19 28.61 -18.37 -17.24
C PRO A 19 28.83 -18.35 -15.72
N PRO A 20 28.43 -17.28 -15.03
CA PRO A 20 28.55 -17.24 -13.58
C PRO A 20 27.78 -18.43 -12.98
N PRO A 21 28.24 -18.96 -11.84
CA PRO A 21 27.58 -20.08 -11.19
C PRO A 21 26.11 -19.73 -10.88
N PRO A 22 25.20 -20.73 -10.87
CA PRO A 22 23.81 -20.53 -10.52
C PRO A 22 23.67 -19.80 -9.18
N ARG A 23 22.77 -18.83 -9.14
CA ARG A 23 22.52 -18.02 -7.95
C ARG A 23 21.79 -18.86 -6.90
N VAL A 24 22.34 -18.87 -5.68
CA VAL A 24 21.67 -19.42 -4.49
C VAL A 24 20.75 -18.36 -3.89
N TRP A 25 19.49 -18.73 -3.63
CA TRP A 25 18.43 -17.79 -3.25
C TRP A 25 18.64 -17.24 -1.83
N GLU A 26 18.99 -18.11 -0.89
CA GLU A 26 19.23 -17.76 0.51
C GLU A 26 20.36 -16.73 0.66
N ASP A 27 21.46 -16.94 -0.07
CA ASP A 27 22.60 -16.03 -0.09
C ASP A 27 22.24 -14.68 -0.70
N THR A 28 21.35 -14.68 -1.70
CA THR A 28 20.87 -13.45 -2.35
C THR A 28 20.03 -12.62 -1.39
N ILE A 29 19.11 -13.26 -0.66
CA ILE A 29 18.31 -12.59 0.37
C ILE A 29 19.20 -12.01 1.45
N SER A 30 20.14 -12.81 1.97
CA SER A 30 21.06 -12.39 3.04
C SER A 30 21.92 -11.19 2.60
N LYS A 31 22.49 -11.25 1.38
CA LYS A 31 23.23 -10.12 0.79
C LYS A 31 22.36 -8.89 0.62
N MET A 32 21.11 -9.04 0.19
CA MET A 32 20.20 -7.89 0.04
C MET A 32 19.87 -7.22 1.37
N HIS A 33 19.58 -7.99 2.41
CA HIS A 33 19.37 -7.44 3.76
C HIS A 33 20.61 -6.72 4.29
N LYS A 34 21.80 -7.29 4.05
CA LYS A 34 23.07 -6.66 4.39
C LYS A 34 23.23 -5.32 3.67
N PHE A 35 23.06 -5.30 2.35
CA PHE A 35 23.17 -4.09 1.54
C PHE A 35 22.19 -3.00 1.95
N TRP A 36 20.94 -3.35 2.25
CA TRP A 36 19.95 -2.41 2.78
C TRP A 36 20.32 -1.82 4.14
N THR A 37 21.01 -2.59 4.98
CA THR A 37 21.42 -2.13 6.30
C THR A 37 22.60 -1.17 6.20
N GLU A 38 23.59 -1.52 5.39
CA GLU A 38 24.78 -0.71 5.11
C GLU A 38 24.45 0.58 4.35
N SER A 39 23.49 0.52 3.41
CA SER A 39 23.07 1.70 2.66
C SER A 39 22.45 2.79 3.54
N LYS A 40 22.02 2.50 4.77
CA LYS A 40 21.44 3.56 5.64
C LYS A 40 22.49 4.48 6.23
N THR A 41 23.72 3.99 6.39
CA THR A 41 24.83 4.73 7.00
C THR A 41 25.76 5.34 5.96
N GLU A 42 25.87 4.73 4.79
CA GLU A 42 26.84 5.09 3.76
C GLU A 42 26.23 5.97 2.66
N ALA A 43 27.04 6.43 1.71
CA ALA A 43 26.53 7.17 0.56
C ALA A 43 25.87 6.24 -0.47
N LYS A 44 24.86 6.73 -1.21
CA LYS A 44 24.17 5.97 -2.28
C LYS A 44 25.15 5.37 -3.31
N THR A 45 26.22 6.09 -3.66
CA THR A 45 27.24 5.62 -4.60
C THR A 45 27.86 4.29 -4.18
N GLU A 46 28.01 4.05 -2.88
CA GLU A 46 28.56 2.81 -2.34
C GLU A 46 27.61 1.63 -2.51
N TYR A 47 26.30 1.89 -2.39
CA TYR A 47 25.28 0.90 -2.75
C TYR A 47 25.32 0.58 -4.26
N ASP A 48 25.44 1.59 -5.12
CA ASP A 48 25.52 1.40 -6.58
C ASP A 48 26.81 0.65 -7.01
N ASN A 49 27.91 0.80 -6.28
CA ASN A 49 29.15 0.05 -6.52
C ASN A 49 28.99 -1.42 -6.13
N ARG A 50 28.50 -1.70 -4.92
CA ARG A 50 28.30 -3.07 -4.42
C ARG A 50 27.30 -3.88 -5.24
N THR A 51 26.23 -3.23 -5.71
CA THR A 51 25.25 -3.90 -6.60
C THR A 51 25.86 -4.27 -7.95
N LYS A 52 26.80 -3.46 -8.48
CA LYS A 52 27.57 -3.79 -9.69
C LYS A 52 28.56 -4.92 -9.44
N GLU A 53 29.34 -4.84 -8.35
CA GLU A 53 30.33 -5.86 -7.97
C GLU A 53 29.69 -7.24 -7.75
N ASN A 54 28.52 -7.27 -7.09
CA ASN A 54 27.81 -8.51 -6.83
C ASN A 54 26.88 -8.96 -7.97
N GLY A 55 26.75 -8.17 -9.05
CA GLY A 55 25.83 -8.45 -10.15
C GLY A 55 24.35 -8.52 -9.72
N MET A 56 23.97 -7.75 -8.70
CA MET A 56 22.61 -7.70 -8.14
C MET A 56 22.06 -6.29 -8.31
N LYS A 57 21.43 -6.01 -9.46
CA LYS A 57 20.76 -4.74 -9.73
C LYS A 57 19.25 -4.95 -9.70
N ASP A 58 18.58 -4.30 -8.78
CA ASP A 58 17.13 -4.29 -8.68
C ASP A 58 16.62 -2.85 -8.56
N ASN A 59 15.60 -2.50 -9.35
CA ASN A 59 15.13 -1.12 -9.40
C ASN A 59 14.33 -0.72 -8.14
N ILE A 60 13.72 -1.70 -7.45
CA ILE A 60 12.89 -1.44 -6.27
C ILE A 60 13.78 -0.96 -5.12
N ASN A 61 14.81 -1.71 -4.77
CA ASN A 61 15.71 -1.38 -3.67
C ASN A 61 16.53 -0.13 -3.98
N VAL A 62 16.91 0.11 -5.25
CA VAL A 62 17.50 1.40 -5.67
C VAL A 62 16.56 2.56 -5.31
N GLU A 63 15.26 2.44 -5.60
CA GLU A 63 14.28 3.47 -5.26
C GLU A 63 14.13 3.66 -3.75
N PHE A 64 14.11 2.56 -2.99
CA PHE A 64 14.04 2.59 -1.52
C PHE A 64 15.26 3.28 -0.90
N VAL A 65 16.48 2.92 -1.34
CA VAL A 65 17.73 3.52 -0.87
C VAL A 65 17.77 5.00 -1.21
N GLU A 66 17.39 5.35 -2.44
CA GLU A 66 17.32 6.74 -2.87
C GLU A 66 16.34 7.56 -2.02
N ARG A 67 15.11 7.06 -1.81
CA ARG A 67 14.12 7.69 -0.93
C ARG A 67 14.63 7.81 0.50
N TYR A 68 15.33 6.81 1.03
CA TYR A 68 15.88 6.83 2.39
C TYR A 68 16.90 7.95 2.57
N HIS A 69 17.85 8.11 1.66
CA HIS A 69 18.84 9.20 1.74
C HIS A 69 18.21 10.59 1.58
N GLN A 70 17.13 10.67 0.83
CA GLN A 70 16.44 11.93 0.55
C GLN A 70 15.41 12.31 1.63
N ARG A 71 15.20 11.47 2.66
CA ARG A 71 14.13 11.63 3.67
C ARG A 71 14.23 12.90 4.54
N ASN A 72 15.44 13.37 4.79
CA ASN A 72 15.68 14.55 5.64
C ASN A 72 16.00 15.81 4.84
N LYS A 73 15.87 15.76 3.51
CA LYS A 73 16.17 16.91 2.65
C LYS A 73 15.05 17.95 2.85
N PRO A 74 15.37 19.19 3.26
CA PRO A 74 14.35 20.22 3.42
C PRO A 74 13.69 20.54 2.08
N GLY A 75 12.36 20.67 2.07
CA GLY A 75 11.57 20.97 0.87
C GLY A 75 11.22 19.75 -0.01
N ARG A 76 11.37 18.53 0.50
CA ARG A 76 10.92 17.31 -0.19
C ARG A 76 9.56 16.85 0.32
N PHE A 77 8.70 16.46 -0.62
CA PHE A 77 7.39 15.89 -0.36
C PHE A 77 7.50 14.50 0.28
N ASP A 78 7.18 14.40 1.56
CA ASP A 78 6.95 13.16 2.29
C ASP A 78 5.49 12.73 2.08
N GLY A 79 5.21 11.81 1.16
CA GLY A 79 3.84 11.37 0.89
C GLY A 79 3.10 10.78 2.10
N CYS A 80 3.80 10.42 3.19
CA CYS A 80 3.14 10.01 4.44
C CYS A 80 2.79 11.20 5.36
N LYS A 81 3.61 12.25 5.38
CA LYS A 81 3.38 13.46 6.21
C LYS A 81 2.63 14.57 5.47
N ASP A 82 2.94 14.76 4.20
CA ASP A 82 2.48 15.88 3.37
C ASP A 82 1.16 15.54 2.64
N THR A 83 0.90 14.25 2.36
CA THR A 83 -0.38 13.77 1.80
C THR A 83 -0.91 12.52 2.51
N PRO A 84 -1.33 12.63 3.79
CA PRO A 84 -2.00 11.54 4.50
C PRO A 84 -3.28 11.06 3.78
N VAL A 85 -3.81 11.87 2.86
CA VAL A 85 -4.91 11.54 1.97
C VAL A 85 -4.55 10.42 0.99
N GLU A 86 -3.33 10.35 0.46
CA GLU A 86 -2.92 9.34 -0.52
C GLU A 86 -2.81 7.95 0.11
N ILE A 87 -2.23 7.85 1.30
CA ILE A 87 -2.14 6.56 2.01
C ILE A 87 -3.53 6.05 2.42
N PHE A 88 -4.42 6.97 2.80
CA PHE A 88 -5.80 6.62 3.08
C PHE A 88 -6.54 6.14 1.82
N HIS A 89 -6.32 6.76 0.65
CA HIS A 89 -6.87 6.29 -0.62
C HIS A 89 -6.38 4.89 -1.00
N VAL A 90 -5.10 4.58 -0.81
CA VAL A 90 -4.55 3.24 -1.08
C VAL A 90 -5.21 2.18 -0.18
N LEU A 91 -5.38 2.49 1.11
CA LEU A 91 -6.08 1.59 2.04
C LEU A 91 -7.54 1.40 1.65
N GLN A 92 -8.23 2.48 1.27
CA GLN A 92 -9.64 2.44 0.86
C GLN A 92 -9.85 1.67 -0.44
N LEU A 93 -9.11 2.02 -1.50
CA LEU A 93 -9.28 1.44 -2.83
C LEU A 93 -8.71 0.03 -2.96
N GLY A 94 -7.72 -0.31 -2.14
CA GLY A 94 -7.14 -1.65 -2.02
C GLY A 94 -7.82 -2.45 -0.93
N VAL A 95 -7.22 -2.45 0.26
CA VAL A 95 -7.52 -3.39 1.35
C VAL A 95 -9.02 -3.41 1.70
N ILE A 96 -9.61 -2.24 1.97
CA ILE A 96 -11.01 -2.15 2.40
C ILE A 96 -11.96 -2.62 1.30
N ARG A 97 -11.72 -2.20 0.06
CA ARG A 97 -12.57 -2.58 -1.07
C ARG A 97 -12.61 -4.09 -1.29
N TYR A 98 -11.45 -4.76 -1.21
CA TYR A 98 -11.38 -6.21 -1.39
C TYR A 98 -11.99 -6.96 -0.21
N LEU A 99 -11.71 -6.54 1.03
CA LEU A 99 -12.30 -7.17 2.22
C LEU A 99 -13.82 -7.01 2.28
N LEU A 100 -14.34 -5.83 1.89
CA LEU A 100 -15.77 -5.61 1.78
C LEU A 100 -16.40 -6.53 0.73
N ARG A 101 -15.76 -6.68 -0.43
CA ARG A 101 -16.25 -7.56 -1.50
C ARG A 101 -16.29 -9.02 -1.03
N ASP A 102 -15.20 -9.51 -0.45
CA ASP A 102 -15.13 -10.87 0.11
C ASP A 102 -16.21 -11.12 1.17
N PHE A 103 -16.41 -10.14 2.07
CA PHE A 103 -17.48 -10.23 3.06
C PHE A 103 -18.86 -10.32 2.40
N MET A 104 -19.19 -9.42 1.47
CA MET A 104 -20.51 -9.36 0.83
C MET A 104 -20.80 -10.56 -0.09
N GLU A 105 -19.78 -11.09 -0.78
CA GLU A 105 -19.90 -12.27 -1.63
C GLU A 105 -20.06 -13.56 -0.81
N GLY A 106 -19.56 -13.59 0.43
CA GLY A 106 -19.74 -14.70 1.37
C GLY A 106 -21.11 -14.75 2.07
N LEU A 107 -22.00 -13.77 1.87
CA LEU A 107 -23.32 -13.72 2.50
C LEU A 107 -24.40 -14.38 1.64
N THR A 108 -25.31 -15.11 2.29
CA THR A 108 -26.52 -15.63 1.65
C THR A 108 -27.52 -14.51 1.34
N GLU A 109 -28.46 -14.74 0.43
CA GLU A 109 -29.54 -13.76 0.15
C GLU A 109 -30.42 -13.47 1.39
N GLY A 110 -30.55 -14.43 2.30
CA GLY A 110 -31.21 -14.23 3.60
C GLY A 110 -30.41 -13.27 4.50
N ASP A 111 -29.10 -13.45 4.57
CA ASP A 111 -28.22 -12.60 5.37
C ASP A 111 -28.14 -11.19 4.79
N LYS A 112 -28.16 -11.03 3.46
CA LYS A 112 -28.21 -9.71 2.81
C LYS A 112 -29.45 -8.91 3.19
N ARG A 113 -30.63 -9.56 3.32
CA ARG A 113 -31.85 -8.91 3.82
C ARG A 113 -31.72 -8.48 5.28
N ARG A 114 -31.12 -9.32 6.13
CA ARG A 114 -30.85 -8.95 7.53
C ARG A 114 -29.86 -7.80 7.60
N LEU A 115 -28.81 -7.84 6.78
CA LEU A 115 -27.81 -6.78 6.68
C LEU A 115 -28.45 -5.45 6.26
N GLU A 116 -29.39 -5.48 5.31
CA GLU A 116 -30.16 -4.30 4.94
C GLU A 116 -30.94 -3.73 6.14
N ALA A 117 -31.61 -4.58 6.92
CA ALA A 117 -32.32 -4.16 8.12
C ALA A 117 -31.36 -3.55 9.18
N HIS A 118 -30.17 -4.11 9.36
CA HIS A 118 -29.13 -3.51 10.20
C HIS A 118 -28.72 -2.12 9.70
N TRP A 119 -28.52 -1.95 8.38
CA TRP A 119 -28.26 -0.64 7.76
C TRP A 119 -29.42 0.34 7.94
N GLN A 120 -30.66 -0.11 7.89
CA GLN A 120 -31.85 0.74 8.13
C GLN A 120 -31.94 1.19 9.58
N SER A 121 -31.61 0.29 10.53
CA SER A 121 -31.65 0.57 11.98
C SER A 121 -30.46 1.39 12.50
N PHE A 122 -29.40 1.53 11.69
CA PHE A 122 -28.18 2.22 12.11
C PHE A 122 -28.47 3.70 12.37
N ASN A 123 -28.28 4.13 13.62
CA ASN A 123 -28.47 5.54 13.99
C ASN A 123 -27.38 6.39 13.34
N ARG A 124 -27.82 7.34 12.51
CA ARG A 124 -26.95 8.25 11.76
C ARG A 124 -26.72 9.58 12.48
N ASP A 125 -27.48 9.90 13.52
CA ASP A 125 -27.47 11.24 14.14
C ASP A 125 -26.09 11.60 14.73
N SER A 126 -25.34 10.61 15.16
CA SER A 126 -23.98 10.78 15.71
C SER A 126 -22.88 10.89 14.64
N LEU A 127 -23.15 10.56 13.38
CA LEU A 127 -22.19 10.63 12.29
C LEU A 127 -22.75 11.59 11.23
N ASN A 128 -22.06 12.68 10.93
CA ASN A 128 -22.48 13.67 9.91
C ASN A 128 -22.49 13.07 8.49
N ILE A 129 -23.41 12.14 8.23
CA ILE A 129 -23.54 11.33 7.03
C ILE A 129 -24.84 11.76 6.33
N PRO A 130 -24.79 12.19 5.05
CA PRO A 130 -25.99 12.50 4.30
C PRO A 130 -26.88 11.26 4.15
N SER A 131 -28.18 11.46 3.92
CA SER A 131 -29.17 10.38 3.87
C SER A 131 -28.67 9.17 3.08
N LEU A 132 -28.44 8.06 3.77
CA LEU A 132 -27.92 6.82 3.21
C LEU A 132 -29.07 5.86 2.92
N ARG A 133 -29.12 5.30 1.71
CA ARG A 133 -30.12 4.30 1.33
C ARG A 133 -29.57 2.90 1.64
N SER A 134 -30.18 2.20 2.59
CA SER A 134 -29.79 0.82 3.00
C SER A 134 -29.73 -0.15 1.82
N ILE A 135 -30.73 -0.10 0.94
CA ILE A 135 -30.82 -0.89 -0.29
C ILE A 135 -29.59 -0.65 -1.19
N PHE A 136 -29.11 0.60 -1.28
CA PHE A 136 -27.91 0.92 -2.05
C PHE A 136 -26.66 0.27 -1.44
N MET A 137 -26.57 0.23 -0.11
CA MET A 137 -25.42 -0.34 0.58
C MET A 137 -25.27 -1.85 0.33
N VAL A 138 -26.40 -2.56 0.19
CA VAL A 138 -26.40 -4.01 -0.03
C VAL A 138 -26.28 -4.35 -1.51
N ASN A 139 -26.96 -3.63 -2.40
CA ASN A 139 -27.02 -3.97 -3.83
C ASN A 139 -25.87 -3.39 -4.66
N HIS A 140 -25.28 -2.27 -4.25
CA HIS A 140 -24.26 -1.54 -5.02
C HIS A 140 -22.89 -1.47 -4.34
N TYR A 141 -22.58 -2.43 -3.45
CA TYR A 141 -21.30 -2.48 -2.72
C TYR A 141 -20.04 -2.49 -3.60
N LYS A 142 -20.13 -3.01 -4.84
CA LYS A 142 -19.00 -3.05 -5.79
C LYS A 142 -18.61 -1.66 -6.33
N SER A 143 -19.54 -0.70 -6.27
CA SER A 143 -19.42 0.65 -6.82
C SER A 143 -19.21 1.72 -5.75
N PHE A 144 -18.82 1.33 -4.54
CA PHE A 144 -18.53 2.28 -3.48
C PHE A 144 -17.35 3.20 -3.83
N ILE A 145 -17.55 4.48 -3.56
CA ILE A 145 -16.56 5.55 -3.65
C ILE A 145 -16.02 5.81 -2.23
N GLY A 146 -14.89 6.52 -2.09
CA GLY A 146 -14.24 6.79 -0.80
C GLY A 146 -15.18 7.26 0.31
N LYS A 147 -16.20 8.09 0.01
CA LYS A 147 -17.22 8.51 0.99
C LYS A 147 -18.05 7.34 1.54
N HIS A 148 -18.43 6.39 0.70
CA HIS A 148 -19.19 5.21 1.11
C HIS A 148 -18.31 4.26 1.92
N MET A 149 -17.04 4.11 1.54
CA MET A 149 -16.08 3.31 2.30
C MET A 149 -15.82 3.89 3.70
N LYS A 150 -15.74 5.22 3.85
CA LYS A 150 -15.65 5.87 5.17
C LYS A 150 -16.82 5.46 6.07
N ILE A 151 -18.05 5.52 5.53
CA ILE A 151 -19.27 5.12 6.24
C ILE A 151 -19.23 3.64 6.62
N VAL A 152 -18.83 2.77 5.69
CA VAL A 152 -18.71 1.32 5.94
C VAL A 152 -17.78 1.03 7.09
N ILE A 153 -16.60 1.64 7.13
CA ILE A 153 -15.61 1.39 8.18
C ILE A 153 -16.13 1.87 9.54
N GLN A 154 -16.80 3.02 9.58
CA GLN A 154 -17.34 3.56 10.83
C GLN A 154 -18.53 2.73 11.37
N ALA A 155 -19.35 2.19 10.48
CA ALA A 155 -20.53 1.40 10.83
C ALA A 155 -20.27 -0.11 10.92
N ALA A 156 -19.14 -0.61 10.40
CA ALA A 156 -18.83 -2.04 10.33
C ALA A 156 -18.94 -2.78 11.67
N PRO A 157 -18.49 -2.24 12.81
CA PRO A 157 -18.65 -2.91 14.11
C PRO A 157 -20.11 -3.17 14.48
N PHE A 158 -21.02 -2.30 14.06
CA PHE A 158 -22.44 -2.39 14.40
C PHE A 158 -23.23 -3.20 13.38
N VAL A 159 -22.86 -3.07 12.09
CA VAL A 159 -23.64 -3.63 10.98
C VAL A 159 -23.11 -4.99 10.53
N PHE A 160 -21.78 -5.21 10.54
CA PHE A 160 -21.17 -6.43 9.96
C PHE A 160 -20.86 -7.52 10.99
N PHE A 161 -20.57 -7.16 12.23
CA PHE A 161 -20.13 -8.13 13.24
C PHE A 161 -21.12 -9.26 13.56
N PRO A 162 -22.44 -9.07 13.46
CA PRO A 162 -23.40 -10.18 13.59
C PRO A 162 -23.19 -11.31 12.56
N PHE A 163 -22.55 -11.02 11.42
CA PHE A 163 -22.35 -11.95 10.30
C PHE A 163 -20.91 -12.47 10.19
N MET A 164 -20.04 -12.15 11.16
CA MET A 164 -18.61 -12.44 11.11
C MET A 164 -18.14 -13.37 12.23
N ASN A 165 -17.26 -14.30 11.86
CA ASN A 165 -16.52 -15.13 12.82
C ASN A 165 -15.51 -14.28 13.62
N ARG A 166 -15.06 -14.77 14.79
CA ARG A 166 -14.12 -14.05 15.67
C ARG A 166 -12.87 -13.54 14.95
N LYS A 167 -12.21 -14.38 14.15
CA LYS A 167 -11.04 -14.00 13.34
C LYS A 167 -11.34 -12.86 12.36
N LYS A 168 -12.51 -12.88 11.70
CA LYS A 168 -12.94 -11.81 10.78
C LYS A 168 -13.21 -10.52 11.54
N ARG A 169 -13.85 -10.59 12.71
CA ARG A 169 -14.10 -9.44 13.57
C ARG A 169 -12.80 -8.78 14.04
N ASP A 170 -11.80 -9.57 14.46
CA ASP A 170 -10.51 -9.04 14.91
C ASP A 170 -9.77 -8.29 13.79
N LEU A 171 -9.82 -8.84 12.57
CA LEU A 171 -9.27 -8.19 11.36
C LEU A 171 -9.99 -6.87 11.06
N TRP A 172 -11.32 -6.89 11.04
CA TRP A 172 -12.13 -5.70 10.79
C TRP A 172 -11.99 -4.65 11.90
N MET A 173 -11.87 -5.05 13.16
CA MET A 173 -11.58 -4.15 14.28
C MET A 173 -10.24 -3.45 14.10
N SER A 174 -9.20 -4.20 13.73
CA SER A 174 -7.86 -3.65 13.48
C SER A 174 -7.90 -2.63 12.34
N LEU A 175 -8.65 -2.93 11.28
CA LEU A 175 -8.84 -2.03 10.14
C LEU A 175 -9.62 -0.77 10.53
N CYS A 176 -10.71 -0.91 11.29
CA CYS A 176 -11.50 0.22 11.78
C CYS A 176 -10.68 1.14 12.69
N TYR A 177 -9.86 0.57 13.57
CA TYR A 177 -8.94 1.31 14.42
C TYR A 177 -7.92 2.09 13.59
N LEU A 178 -7.25 1.42 12.64
CA LEU A 178 -6.28 2.03 11.74
C LEU A 178 -6.90 3.21 10.98
N CYS A 179 -8.07 3.02 10.37
CA CYS A 179 -8.73 4.07 9.59
C CYS A 179 -9.26 5.23 10.46
N THR A 180 -9.64 4.96 11.70
CA THR A 180 -10.03 6.00 12.67
C THR A 180 -8.85 6.89 13.01
N LEU A 181 -7.65 6.31 13.18
CA LEU A 181 -6.42 7.07 13.41
C LEU A 181 -6.08 7.98 12.22
N PHE A 182 -6.17 7.48 11.00
CA PHE A 182 -5.93 8.30 9.79
C PHE A 182 -6.92 9.44 9.65
N THR A 183 -8.21 9.19 9.85
CA THR A 183 -9.25 10.23 9.79
C THR A 183 -9.04 11.29 10.87
N ARG A 184 -8.60 10.88 12.07
CA ARG A 184 -8.27 11.80 13.17
C ARG A 184 -7.04 12.66 12.87
N GLN A 185 -6.04 12.09 12.22
CA GLN A 185 -4.84 12.82 11.80
C GLN A 185 -5.18 13.85 10.72
N GLU A 186 -5.99 13.48 9.72
CA GLU A 186 -6.46 14.38 8.67
C GLU A 186 -7.21 15.59 9.27
N LEU A 187 -8.14 15.36 10.20
CA LEU A 187 -8.84 16.43 10.92
C LEU A 187 -7.89 17.36 11.69
N ARG A 188 -6.87 16.80 12.35
CA ARG A 188 -5.87 17.59 13.09
C ARG A 188 -5.10 18.50 12.14
N THR A 189 -4.63 17.97 11.01
CA THR A 189 -3.94 18.75 9.98
C THR A 189 -4.82 19.89 9.45
N TRP A 190 -6.10 19.64 9.15
CA TRP A 190 -7.04 20.70 8.72
C TRP A 190 -7.27 21.77 9.79
N THR A 191 -7.43 21.37 11.06
CA THR A 191 -7.59 22.35 12.15
C THR A 191 -6.32 23.18 12.37
N ASP A 192 -5.15 22.59 12.17
CA ASP A 192 -3.88 23.29 12.33
C ASP A 192 -3.69 24.28 11.18
N ILE A 193 -3.94 23.89 9.92
CA ILE A 193 -3.92 24.78 8.74
C ILE A 193 -4.89 25.96 8.92
N LEU A 194 -6.12 25.69 9.38
CA LEU A 194 -7.13 26.73 9.59
C LEU A 194 -6.74 27.71 10.71
N LYS A 195 -6.00 27.24 11.73
CA LYS A 195 -5.45 28.10 12.79
C LYS A 195 -4.28 28.95 12.30
N THR A 196 -3.39 28.40 11.45
CA THR A 196 -2.31 29.19 10.83
C THR A 196 -2.84 30.20 9.82
N SER A 197 -3.97 29.92 9.15
CA SER A 197 -4.62 30.86 8.23
C SER A 197 -5.53 31.90 8.90
N ASN A 198 -5.94 31.67 10.16
CA ASN A 198 -6.70 32.63 10.98
C ASN A 198 -5.80 33.38 11.99
N ILE A 199 -4.57 33.70 11.59
CA ILE A 199 -3.83 34.86 12.10
C ILE A 199 -4.13 35.95 11.06
N THR A 200 -5.05 36.89 11.26
CA THR A 200 -5.28 37.84 12.37
C THR A 200 -6.27 37.43 13.45
#